data_AF-A0A0D2BAQ4-F1
#
_entry.id   AF-A0A0D2BAQ4-F1
#
_cell.length_a   1.000
_cell.length_b   1.000
_cell.length_c   1.000
_cell.angle_alpha   90.00
_cell.angle_beta   90.00
_cell.angle_gamma   90.00
#
_symmetry.space_group_name_H-M   'P 1'
#
loop_
_entity.id
_entity.type
_entity.pdbx_description
1 polymer ?
#
loop_
_entity_poly.entity_id
_entity_poly.type
_entity_poly.pdbx_seq_one_letter_code
_entity_poly.pdbx_strand_id
1 'polypeptide(L)'
;MLSYPVTVMGNEHHMVDAFGPKAGATQSSRRDDNSNEFHRLVRALSDVLGPSSGINSEDVDENDLIRLMEEYDSQEGDWCRYAFSDPSRNYTRNLVDEGNGKSNLLLLVWNPCKASPIHDHADAHCVMKVLKGTLKETLYSVPPGQSESDSSSPGAATPPQIVKETLYHENQVTYISDKIGVHKISNPSLTEVAISLHLYTPPHAAHYGFNIFDEKTGKPTHIQQAGFFSDRGTVIEKCKFGSF
;
A
#
# COMPACT_ATOMS: atom_id res chain seq x y z
N MET A 1 -65.34 14.56 10.17
CA MET A 1 -65.34 14.61 8.70
C MET A 1 -64.56 15.85 8.30
N LEU A 2 -63.53 15.89 7.46
CA LEU A 2 -62.77 14.95 6.62
C LEU A 2 -61.45 15.72 6.39
N SER A 3 -60.32 15.23 6.90
CA SER A 3 -59.23 14.58 6.14
C SER A 3 -58.58 15.45 5.06
N TYR A 4 -57.39 15.97 5.37
CA TYR A 4 -56.37 16.35 4.39
C TYR A 4 -55.55 15.11 4.02
N PRO A 5 -55.23 14.87 2.73
CA PRO A 5 -54.32 13.80 2.36
C PRO A 5 -52.88 14.20 2.64
N VAL A 6 -52.16 13.27 3.27
CA VAL A 6 -50.70 13.21 3.35
C VAL A 6 -50.22 12.49 2.09
N THR A 7 -49.23 13.05 1.39
CA THR A 7 -48.46 12.31 0.38
C THR A 7 -47.01 12.25 0.83
N VAL A 8 -46.56 11.04 1.14
CA VAL A 8 -45.19 10.69 1.51
C VAL A 8 -44.40 10.35 0.24
N MET A 9 -43.20 10.94 0.17
CA MET A 9 -41.95 10.55 -0.50
C MET A 9 -41.93 9.72 -1.79
N GLY A 10 -41.12 10.22 -2.73
CA GLY A 10 -40.38 9.42 -3.70
C GLY A 10 -39.15 10.21 -4.17
N ASN A 11 -38.09 10.24 -3.35
CA ASN A 11 -36.79 10.73 -3.77
C ASN A 11 -36.06 9.56 -4.45
N GLU A 12 -36.03 9.54 -5.78
CA GLU A 12 -35.20 8.60 -6.52
C GLU A 12 -33.73 9.02 -6.36
N HIS A 13 -33.08 8.43 -5.36
CA HIS A 13 -31.62 8.38 -5.30
C HIS A 13 -31.14 7.53 -6.47
N HIS A 14 -30.53 8.18 -7.46
CA HIS A 14 -29.70 7.51 -8.46
C HIS A 14 -28.57 6.77 -7.72
N MET A 15 -28.76 5.46 -7.54
CA MET A 15 -27.69 4.56 -7.15
C MET A 15 -26.77 4.40 -8.35
N VAL A 16 -25.53 4.87 -8.23
CA VAL A 16 -24.45 4.45 -9.11
C VAL A 16 -24.04 3.05 -8.67
N ASP A 17 -24.50 2.05 -9.41
CA ASP A 17 -24.19 0.65 -9.18
C ASP A 17 -22.68 0.40 -9.25
N ALA A 18 -22.20 -0.35 -8.26
CA ALA A 18 -20.85 -0.86 -8.17
C ALA A 18 -20.51 -1.75 -9.38
N PHE A 19 -19.39 -1.48 -10.02
CA PHE A 19 -18.83 -2.31 -11.08
C PHE A 19 -18.33 -3.64 -10.50
N GLY A 20 -19.18 -4.65 -10.50
CA GLY A 20 -18.78 -6.07 -10.49
C GLY A 20 -18.64 -6.59 -11.94
N PRO A 21 -17.72 -7.52 -12.23
CA PRO A 21 -17.55 -8.03 -13.59
C PRO A 21 -18.80 -8.82 -14.02
N LYS A 22 -19.46 -8.37 -15.09
CA LYS A 22 -20.52 -9.13 -15.77
C LYS A 22 -19.91 -10.33 -16.49
N ALA A 23 -20.34 -11.53 -16.10
CA ALA A 23 -20.03 -12.78 -16.80
C ALA A 23 -20.70 -12.79 -18.19
N GLY A 24 -19.95 -12.37 -19.21
CA GLY A 24 -20.27 -12.56 -20.62
C GLY A 24 -19.23 -13.46 -21.26
N ALA A 25 -19.53 -14.74 -21.36
CA ALA A 25 -18.66 -15.72 -22.00
C ALA A 25 -18.50 -15.39 -23.49
N THR A 26 -17.32 -14.90 -23.85
CA THR A 26 -16.78 -15.00 -25.21
C THR A 26 -15.45 -15.72 -25.07
N GLN A 27 -15.28 -16.83 -25.79
CA GLN A 27 -14.06 -17.66 -25.75
C GLN A 27 -12.87 -16.86 -26.29
N SER A 28 -12.25 -16.06 -25.43
CA SER A 28 -10.89 -15.59 -25.62
C SER A 28 -9.97 -16.72 -25.18
N SER A 29 -9.12 -17.18 -26.10
CA SER A 29 -8.04 -18.12 -25.82
C SER A 29 -7.32 -17.72 -24.53
N ARG A 30 -7.28 -18.60 -23.53
CA ARG A 30 -6.42 -18.45 -22.35
C ARG A 30 -4.98 -18.31 -22.82
N ARG A 31 -4.51 -17.08 -23.03
CA ARG A 31 -3.09 -16.77 -23.06
C ARG A 31 -2.57 -17.09 -21.66
N ASP A 32 -1.43 -17.76 -21.56
CA ASP A 32 -0.81 -18.04 -20.27
C ASP A 32 -0.68 -16.75 -19.46
N ASP A 33 -1.49 -16.66 -18.41
CA ASP A 33 -1.70 -15.49 -17.55
C ASP A 33 -0.43 -15.11 -16.74
N ASN A 34 0.61 -15.94 -16.85
CA ASN A 34 1.95 -15.75 -16.26
C ASN A 34 2.96 -15.09 -17.21
N SER A 35 2.57 -14.72 -18.42
CA SER A 35 3.50 -14.22 -19.46
C SER A 35 3.51 -12.71 -19.68
N ASN A 36 2.65 -11.95 -19.00
CA ASN A 36 2.56 -10.49 -19.13
C ASN A 36 3.75 -9.76 -18.46
N GLU A 37 3.89 -8.46 -18.76
CA GLU A 37 5.05 -7.67 -18.30
C GLU A 37 5.06 -7.52 -16.77
N PHE A 38 3.89 -7.44 -16.12
CA PHE A 38 3.83 -7.44 -14.65
C PHE A 38 4.43 -8.71 -14.04
N HIS A 39 4.10 -9.90 -14.55
CA HIS A 39 4.68 -11.14 -14.03
C HIS A 39 6.16 -11.31 -14.41
N ARG A 40 6.63 -10.65 -15.49
CA ARG A 40 8.06 -10.55 -15.78
C ARG A 40 8.77 -9.69 -14.75
N LEU A 41 8.19 -8.55 -14.36
CA LEU A 41 8.67 -7.74 -13.25
C LEU A 41 8.73 -8.56 -11.95
N VAL A 42 7.65 -9.26 -11.57
CA VAL A 42 7.62 -10.10 -10.36
C VAL A 42 8.78 -11.10 -10.34
N ARG A 43 9.02 -11.80 -11.46
CA ARG A 43 10.15 -12.73 -11.60
C ARG A 43 11.49 -12.03 -11.51
N ALA A 44 11.68 -10.91 -12.22
CA ALA A 44 12.92 -10.16 -12.19
C ALA A 44 13.27 -9.64 -10.79
N LEU A 45 12.28 -9.17 -10.03
CA LEU A 45 12.47 -8.79 -8.62
C LEU A 45 12.92 -10.00 -7.78
N SER A 46 12.28 -11.16 -7.97
CA SER A 46 12.70 -12.40 -7.29
C SER A 46 14.10 -12.86 -7.70
N ASP A 47 14.49 -12.67 -8.96
CA ASP A 47 15.81 -13.05 -9.47
C ASP A 47 16.91 -12.16 -8.86
N VAL A 48 16.67 -10.85 -8.77
CA VAL A 48 17.60 -9.89 -8.11
C VAL A 48 17.74 -10.17 -6.62
N LEU A 49 16.63 -10.51 -5.94
CA LEU A 49 16.67 -10.94 -4.54
C LEU A 49 17.30 -12.34 -4.36
N GLY A 50 17.51 -13.09 -5.44
CA GLY A 50 18.17 -14.39 -5.41
C GLY A 50 17.45 -15.45 -4.54
N PRO A 51 18.08 -16.61 -4.30
CA PRO A 51 17.48 -17.71 -3.53
C PRO A 51 17.50 -17.48 -2.01
N SER A 52 18.34 -16.57 -1.51
CA SER A 52 18.57 -16.36 -0.07
C SER A 52 18.75 -14.90 0.35
N SER A 53 18.72 -13.97 -0.61
CA SER A 53 19.12 -12.58 -0.40
C SER A 53 17.89 -11.67 -0.22
N GLY A 54 18.09 -10.57 0.48
CA GLY A 54 17.16 -9.44 0.63
C GLY A 54 18.01 -8.16 0.64
N ILE A 55 17.45 -6.94 0.56
CA ILE A 55 18.30 -5.72 0.54
C ILE A 55 19.23 -5.60 1.78
N ASN A 56 18.96 -6.34 2.86
CA ASN A 56 19.85 -6.41 4.01
C ASN A 56 21.08 -7.34 3.83
N SER A 57 21.24 -7.99 2.68
CA SER A 57 22.46 -8.73 2.34
C SER A 57 23.38 -7.87 1.49
N GLU A 58 24.69 -8.03 1.66
CA GLU A 58 25.72 -7.20 1.02
C GLU A 58 25.71 -7.27 -0.53
N ASP A 59 24.92 -8.17 -1.11
CA ASP A 59 24.83 -8.50 -2.53
C ASP A 59 23.61 -7.90 -3.26
N VAL A 60 22.69 -7.21 -2.58
CA VAL A 60 21.50 -6.62 -3.22
C VAL A 60 21.53 -5.08 -3.13
N ASP A 61 21.68 -4.41 -4.27
CA ASP A 61 21.60 -2.95 -4.40
C ASP A 61 20.14 -2.50 -4.57
N GLU A 62 19.66 -1.58 -3.72
CA GLU A 62 18.29 -1.04 -3.87
C GLU A 62 18.04 -0.41 -5.24
N ASN A 63 19.09 0.10 -5.91
CA ASN A 63 18.98 0.73 -7.22
C ASN A 63 18.57 -0.25 -8.31
N ASP A 64 18.93 -1.54 -8.20
CA ASP A 64 18.51 -2.55 -9.18
C ASP A 64 17.00 -2.84 -9.05
N LEU A 65 16.49 -2.87 -7.83
CA LEU A 65 15.04 -3.04 -7.58
C LEU A 65 14.24 -1.80 -7.99
N ILE A 66 14.78 -0.61 -7.72
CA ILE A 66 14.19 0.66 -8.20
C ILE A 66 14.14 0.67 -9.73
N ARG A 67 15.24 0.32 -10.42
CA ARG A 67 15.28 0.26 -11.89
C ARG A 67 14.25 -0.71 -12.46
N LEU A 68 14.13 -1.91 -11.92
CA LEU A 68 13.13 -2.88 -12.37
C LEU A 68 11.70 -2.32 -12.23
N MET A 69 11.41 -1.66 -11.11
CA MET A 69 10.12 -1.00 -10.88
C MET A 69 9.91 0.18 -11.85
N GLU A 70 10.95 0.95 -12.18
CA GLU A 70 10.87 2.07 -13.13
C GLU A 70 10.65 1.60 -14.58
N GLU A 71 11.33 0.53 -15.00
CA GLU A 71 11.27 -0.03 -16.36
C GLU A 71 9.92 -0.63 -16.72
N TYR A 72 9.19 -1.15 -15.73
CA TYR A 72 7.83 -1.65 -15.95
C TYR A 72 6.86 -0.50 -16.21
N ASP A 73 6.28 -0.46 -17.42
CA ASP A 73 5.17 0.44 -17.75
C ASP A 73 3.83 -0.15 -17.32
N SER A 74 3.11 0.53 -16.42
CA SER A 74 1.91 0.01 -15.79
C SER A 74 0.78 -0.20 -16.80
N GLN A 75 0.28 -1.44 -16.86
CA GLN A 75 -0.91 -1.78 -17.65
C GLN A 75 -1.98 -2.36 -16.72
N GLU A 76 -3.15 -1.71 -16.63
CA GLU A 76 -4.22 -2.13 -15.70
C GLU A 76 -4.65 -3.59 -15.91
N GLY A 77 -4.69 -4.05 -17.17
CA GLY A 77 -4.99 -5.45 -17.50
C GLY A 77 -4.01 -6.47 -16.93
N ASP A 78 -2.78 -6.06 -16.59
CA ASP A 78 -1.73 -6.97 -16.12
C ASP A 78 -1.83 -7.30 -14.63
N TRP A 79 -2.28 -6.34 -13.81
CA TRP A 79 -2.32 -6.45 -12.35
C TRP A 79 -3.73 -6.38 -11.75
N CYS A 80 -4.78 -6.06 -12.52
CA CYS A 80 -6.13 -5.87 -11.99
C CYS A 80 -6.68 -7.06 -11.18
N ARG A 81 -6.21 -8.28 -11.46
CA ARG A 81 -6.57 -9.49 -10.71
C ARG A 81 -6.17 -9.45 -9.22
N TYR A 82 -5.26 -8.56 -8.85
CA TYR A 82 -4.81 -8.33 -7.47
C TYR A 82 -5.43 -7.08 -6.84
N ALA A 83 -6.13 -6.23 -7.60
CA ALA A 83 -6.61 -4.92 -7.16
C ALA A 83 -7.97 -4.97 -6.45
N PHE A 84 -8.05 -5.73 -5.37
CA PHE A 84 -9.27 -5.78 -4.56
C PHE A 84 -9.40 -4.52 -3.70
N SER A 85 -10.53 -3.83 -3.78
CA SER A 85 -10.86 -2.63 -3.01
C SER A 85 -11.95 -2.88 -1.97
N ASP A 86 -11.95 -2.11 -0.90
CA ASP A 86 -13.04 -2.02 0.08
C ASP A 86 -13.28 -0.54 0.42
N PRO A 87 -14.40 0.07 -0.02
CA PRO A 87 -14.68 1.50 0.21
C PRO A 87 -14.81 1.90 1.68
N SER A 88 -15.02 0.94 2.59
CA SER A 88 -15.12 1.20 4.03
C SER A 88 -13.76 1.46 4.70
N ARG A 89 -12.66 1.11 4.02
CA ARG A 89 -11.29 1.21 4.53
C ARG A 89 -10.56 2.45 4.02
N ASN A 90 -9.41 2.75 4.62
CA ASN A 90 -8.53 3.78 4.06
C ASN A 90 -7.88 3.28 2.75
N TYR A 91 -7.36 2.06 2.82
CA TYR A 91 -6.79 1.34 1.68
C TYR A 91 -6.79 -0.16 1.96
N THR A 92 -6.70 -0.98 0.91
CA THR A 92 -6.51 -2.43 1.03
C THR A 92 -5.06 -2.80 0.69
N ARG A 93 -4.58 -3.90 1.26
CA ARG A 93 -3.24 -4.46 1.01
C ARG A 93 -3.41 -5.84 0.41
N ASN A 94 -3.05 -6.01 -0.86
CA ASN A 94 -3.29 -7.24 -1.59
C ASN A 94 -1.96 -7.91 -1.89
N LEU A 95 -1.70 -9.07 -1.30
CA LEU A 95 -0.46 -9.81 -1.52
C LEU A 95 -0.43 -10.32 -2.96
N VAL A 96 0.62 -9.94 -3.69
CA VAL A 96 0.89 -10.39 -5.06
C VAL A 96 1.84 -11.58 -5.03
N ASP A 97 2.93 -11.46 -4.27
CA ASP A 97 3.99 -12.47 -4.21
C ASP A 97 4.77 -12.36 -2.88
N GLU A 98 5.19 -13.49 -2.30
CA GLU A 98 6.01 -13.56 -1.06
C GLU A 98 7.52 -13.67 -1.37
N GLY A 99 7.90 -13.52 -2.65
CA GLY A 99 9.25 -13.69 -3.15
C GLY A 99 9.84 -15.03 -2.76
N ASN A 100 11.08 -14.97 -2.28
CA ASN A 100 11.84 -16.09 -1.72
C ASN A 100 11.63 -16.26 -0.19
N GLY A 101 10.59 -15.64 0.39
CA GLY A 101 10.36 -15.55 1.83
C GLY A 101 11.16 -14.44 2.54
N LYS A 102 11.92 -13.63 1.78
CA LYS A 102 12.62 -12.42 2.25
C LYS A 102 12.07 -11.14 1.64
N SER A 103 10.93 -11.19 0.97
CA SER A 103 10.22 -9.99 0.55
C SER A 103 8.71 -10.19 0.57
N ASN A 104 7.98 -9.08 0.52
CA ASN A 104 6.55 -9.10 0.21
C ASN A 104 6.30 -8.07 -0.88
N LEU A 105 5.70 -8.51 -1.98
CA LEU A 105 5.19 -7.65 -3.03
C LEU A 105 3.69 -7.46 -2.83
N LEU A 106 3.27 -6.24 -2.53
CA LEU A 106 1.88 -5.90 -2.25
C LEU A 106 1.35 -4.89 -3.26
N LEU A 107 0.12 -5.08 -3.71
CA LEU A 107 -0.64 -4.07 -4.44
C LEU A 107 -1.63 -3.40 -3.48
N LEU A 108 -1.49 -2.10 -3.29
CA LEU A 108 -2.35 -1.31 -2.42
C LEU A 108 -3.37 -0.52 -3.25
N VAL A 109 -4.64 -0.58 -2.84
CA VAL A 109 -5.71 0.23 -3.45
C VAL A 109 -6.15 1.30 -2.47
N TRP A 110 -5.94 2.56 -2.84
CA TRP A 110 -6.16 3.75 -2.02
C TRP A 110 -7.48 4.41 -2.38
N ASN A 111 -8.42 4.42 -1.45
CA ASN A 111 -9.71 5.07 -1.67
C ASN A 111 -9.57 6.60 -1.78
N PRO A 112 -10.50 7.29 -2.46
CA PRO A 112 -10.48 8.75 -2.59
C PRO A 112 -10.40 9.45 -1.22
N CYS A 113 -9.60 10.50 -1.13
CA CYS A 113 -9.37 11.29 0.09
C CYS A 113 -8.83 10.51 1.31
N LYS A 114 -8.39 9.26 1.14
CA LYS A 114 -7.86 8.45 2.23
C LYS A 114 -6.33 8.52 2.30
N ALA A 115 -5.82 8.16 3.47
CA ALA A 115 -4.40 8.15 3.75
C ALA A 115 -4.03 7.03 4.72
N SER A 116 -2.76 6.64 4.71
CA SER A 116 -2.18 5.88 5.81
C SER A 116 -2.04 6.76 7.06
N PRO A 117 -1.85 6.15 8.24
CA PRO A 117 -1.16 6.81 9.34
C PRO A 117 0.28 7.19 8.95
N ILE A 118 0.93 8.04 9.76
CA ILE A 118 2.40 8.16 9.73
C ILE A 118 2.96 6.85 10.25
N HIS A 119 3.88 6.20 9.53
CA HIS A 119 4.42 4.90 9.91
C HIS A 119 5.88 4.69 9.51
N ASP A 120 6.54 3.78 10.23
CA ASP A 120 7.87 3.25 9.90
C ASP A 120 7.76 1.95 9.08
N HIS A 121 8.93 1.41 8.72
CA HIS A 121 9.08 0.22 7.89
C HIS A 121 9.67 -0.97 8.65
N ALA A 122 9.85 -0.86 9.97
CA ALA A 122 10.40 -1.91 10.82
C ALA A 122 11.79 -2.40 10.35
N ASP A 123 12.69 -1.47 10.04
CA ASP A 123 14.02 -1.72 9.49
C ASP A 123 13.99 -2.51 8.16
N ALA A 124 12.88 -2.39 7.42
CA ALA A 124 12.77 -2.87 6.04
C ALA A 124 13.03 -1.74 5.05
N HIS A 125 13.44 -2.14 3.86
CA HIS A 125 13.46 -1.30 2.68
C HIS A 125 12.11 -1.39 1.97
N CYS A 126 11.64 -0.26 1.45
CA CYS A 126 10.38 -0.15 0.71
C CYS A 126 10.62 0.56 -0.62
N VAL A 127 10.31 -0.13 -1.73
CA VAL A 127 10.19 0.48 -3.06
C VAL A 127 8.72 0.58 -3.40
N MET A 128 8.22 1.80 -3.62
CA MET A 128 6.84 2.06 -4.00
C MET A 128 6.76 2.59 -5.44
N LYS A 129 5.99 1.93 -6.30
CA LYS A 129 5.62 2.40 -7.64
C LYS A 129 4.15 2.78 -7.70
N VAL A 130 3.79 3.93 -8.26
CA VAL A 130 2.40 4.25 -8.59
C VAL A 130 1.99 3.53 -9.87
N LEU A 131 1.01 2.64 -9.78
CA LEU A 131 0.48 1.87 -10.92
C LEU A 131 -0.70 2.58 -11.60
N LYS A 132 -1.49 3.35 -10.85
CA LYS A 132 -2.63 4.10 -11.38
C LYS A 132 -2.91 5.31 -10.50
N GLY A 133 -3.23 6.44 -11.13
CA GLY A 133 -3.65 7.65 -10.44
C GLY A 133 -2.48 8.46 -9.87
N THR A 134 -2.65 9.00 -8.66
CA THR A 134 -1.67 9.89 -8.03
C THR A 134 -1.67 9.68 -6.52
N LEU A 135 -0.49 9.68 -5.91
CA LEU A 135 -0.31 9.58 -4.46
C LEU A 135 0.59 10.71 -3.97
N LYS A 136 0.24 11.31 -2.84
CA LYS A 136 1.10 12.26 -2.13
C LYS A 136 1.80 11.54 -0.98
N GLU A 137 3.13 11.60 -0.98
CA GLU A 137 3.97 11.24 0.14
C GLU A 137 4.31 12.49 0.96
N THR A 138 4.06 12.42 2.27
CA THR A 138 4.58 13.37 3.25
C THR A 138 5.64 12.64 4.09
N LEU A 139 6.90 13.02 3.93
CA LEU A 139 8.04 12.49 4.67
C LEU A 139 8.24 13.31 5.94
N TYR A 140 8.44 12.61 7.06
CA TYR A 140 8.72 13.19 8.37
C TYR A 140 10.08 12.74 8.88
N SER A 141 10.72 13.58 9.70
CA SER A 141 11.93 13.19 10.43
C SER A 141 11.62 12.08 11.42
N VAL A 142 12.54 11.13 11.59
CA VAL A 142 12.45 10.12 12.65
C VAL A 142 12.28 10.81 14.01
N PRO A 143 11.24 10.48 14.81
CA PRO A 143 11.07 11.09 16.12
C PRO A 143 12.29 10.83 17.04
N PRO A 144 12.79 11.83 17.78
CA PRO A 144 13.83 11.61 18.77
C PRO A 144 13.31 10.66 19.86
N GLY A 145 14.01 9.54 20.09
CA GLY A 145 13.62 8.57 21.13
C GLY A 145 13.71 7.09 20.76
N GLN A 146 14.22 6.74 19.57
CA GLN A 146 14.49 5.34 19.19
C GLN A 146 15.96 4.91 19.37
N SER A 147 16.87 5.82 19.72
CA SER A 147 18.23 5.46 20.16
C SER A 147 18.24 5.27 21.68
N GLU A 148 18.63 4.09 22.16
CA GLU A 148 18.63 3.69 23.59
C GLU A 148 19.53 4.51 24.55
N SER A 149 19.93 5.73 24.21
CA SER A 149 20.88 6.50 25.03
C SER A 149 20.38 7.82 25.61
N ASP A 150 19.24 8.38 25.15
CA ASP A 150 18.83 9.72 25.62
C ASP A 150 17.72 9.65 26.67
N SER A 151 18.17 9.46 27.90
CA SER A 151 17.40 9.66 29.14
C SER A 151 17.13 11.15 29.42
N SER A 152 16.79 11.95 28.41
CA SER A 152 16.40 13.36 28.60
C SER A 152 14.88 13.52 28.51
N SER A 153 14.28 13.57 29.70
CA SER A 153 12.91 14.00 29.99
C SER A 153 11.75 13.13 29.47
N PRO A 154 10.88 12.61 30.36
CA PRO A 154 9.62 12.02 29.92
C PRO A 154 8.71 13.12 29.35
N GLY A 155 8.35 13.00 28.07
CA GLY A 155 7.00 13.38 27.64
C GLY A 155 6.74 14.80 27.15
N ALA A 156 7.65 15.44 26.41
CA ALA A 156 7.21 16.52 25.51
C ALA A 156 6.64 15.89 24.23
N ALA A 157 5.31 15.74 24.19
CA ALA A 157 4.59 15.38 22.97
C ALA A 157 4.96 16.38 21.86
N THR A 158 5.74 15.93 20.88
CA THR A 158 6.22 16.78 19.80
C THR A 158 5.71 16.21 18.48
N PRO A 159 4.89 16.97 17.71
CA PRO A 159 4.43 16.53 16.41
C PRO A 159 5.60 16.10 15.52
N PRO A 160 5.48 15.02 14.72
CA PRO A 160 6.46 14.70 13.69
C PRO A 160 6.65 15.88 12.74
N GLN A 161 7.90 16.24 12.43
CA GLN A 161 8.20 17.39 11.58
C GLN A 161 8.27 16.97 10.11
N ILE A 162 7.53 17.67 9.25
CA ILE A 162 7.55 17.42 7.81
C ILE A 162 8.91 17.85 7.25
N VAL A 163 9.57 16.91 6.56
CA VAL A 163 10.84 17.12 5.85
C VAL A 163 10.56 17.46 4.38
N LYS A 164 9.63 16.74 3.76
CA LYS A 164 9.34 16.87 2.33
C LYS A 164 7.93 16.41 2.03
N GLU A 165 7.28 17.07 1.07
CA GLU A 165 6.09 16.54 0.41
C GLU A 165 6.38 16.33 -1.07
N THR A 166 6.00 15.16 -1.60
CA THR A 166 6.17 14.82 -3.01
C THR A 166 4.86 14.26 -3.55
N LEU A 167 4.46 14.73 -4.72
CA LEU A 167 3.33 14.18 -5.47
C LEU A 167 3.88 13.22 -6.52
N TYR A 168 3.51 11.94 -6.44
CA TYR A 168 3.88 10.91 -7.40
C TYR A 168 2.70 10.56 -8.29
N HIS A 169 2.95 10.57 -9.59
CA HIS A 169 2.05 10.20 -10.66
C HIS A 169 2.32 8.77 -11.13
N GLU A 170 1.42 8.26 -11.98
CA GLU A 170 1.56 6.95 -12.62
C GLU A 170 2.97 6.70 -13.16
N ASN A 171 3.43 5.47 -12.98
CA ASN A 171 4.76 4.95 -13.27
C ASN A 171 5.93 5.51 -12.45
N GLN A 172 5.75 6.57 -11.66
CA GLN A 172 6.82 7.06 -10.79
C GLN A 172 7.09 6.11 -9.62
N VAL A 173 8.37 6.03 -9.25
CA VAL A 173 8.89 5.17 -8.19
C VAL A 173 9.49 6.04 -7.09
N THR A 174 9.36 5.61 -5.85
CA THR A 174 10.07 6.16 -4.69
C THR A 174 10.61 5.04 -3.82
N TYR A 175 11.56 5.38 -2.97
CA TYR A 175 12.22 4.50 -2.04
C TYR A 175 12.29 5.12 -0.66
N ILE A 176 12.06 4.29 0.36
CA ILE A 176 12.23 4.68 1.75
C ILE A 176 12.76 3.51 2.58
N SER A 177 13.50 3.87 3.64
CA SER A 177 13.85 3.00 4.76
C SER A 177 13.84 3.86 6.03
N ASP A 178 13.90 3.23 7.20
CA ASP A 178 13.88 3.95 8.49
C ASP A 178 15.13 4.83 8.70
N LYS A 179 16.20 4.60 7.90
CA LYS A 179 17.38 5.49 7.83
C LYS A 179 17.06 6.85 7.19
N ILE A 180 16.02 6.93 6.36
CA ILE A 180 15.59 8.15 5.67
C ILE A 180 14.56 8.89 6.52
N GLY A 181 13.57 8.19 7.05
CA GLY A 181 12.49 8.79 7.82
C GLY A 181 11.25 7.90 7.92
N VAL A 182 10.17 8.49 8.43
CA VAL A 182 8.83 7.88 8.47
C VAL A 182 7.91 8.66 7.54
N HIS A 183 6.87 8.03 6.99
CA HIS A 183 6.04 8.73 6.01
C HIS A 183 4.54 8.47 6.15
N LYS A 184 3.78 9.33 5.47
CA LYS A 184 2.34 9.21 5.25
C LYS A 184 2.06 9.24 3.76
N ILE A 185 1.31 8.26 3.27
CA ILE A 185 0.86 8.21 1.87
C ILE A 185 -0.62 8.54 1.83
N SER A 186 -1.03 9.41 0.90
CA SER A 186 -2.41 9.84 0.73
C SER A 186 -2.83 9.86 -0.73
N ASN A 187 -4.09 9.49 -0.99
CA ASN A 187 -4.73 9.71 -2.28
C ASN A 187 -5.43 11.08 -2.26
N PRO A 188 -4.91 12.10 -2.98
CA PRO A 188 -5.49 13.44 -2.99
C PRO A 188 -6.74 13.55 -3.88
N SER A 189 -7.05 12.52 -4.68
CA SER A 189 -8.22 12.52 -5.55
C SER A 189 -9.51 12.50 -4.74
N LEU A 190 -10.49 13.31 -5.17
CA LEU A 190 -11.81 13.40 -4.57
C LEU A 190 -12.76 12.28 -5.05
N THR A 191 -12.46 11.66 -6.19
CA THR A 191 -13.38 10.74 -6.88
C THR A 191 -12.73 9.43 -7.31
N GLU A 192 -11.45 9.46 -7.62
CA GLU A 192 -10.74 8.31 -8.20
C GLU A 192 -9.90 7.56 -7.17
N VAL A 193 -9.88 6.24 -7.28
CA VAL A 193 -8.90 5.41 -6.54
C VAL A 193 -7.50 5.61 -7.12
N ALA A 194 -6.49 5.43 -6.28
CA ALA A 194 -5.10 5.31 -6.70
C ALA A 194 -4.58 3.91 -6.36
N ILE A 195 -3.61 3.41 -7.12
CA ILE A 195 -3.05 2.07 -6.94
C ILE A 195 -1.54 2.16 -6.94
N SER A 196 -0.90 1.50 -5.98
CA SER A 196 0.56 1.39 -5.94
C SER A 196 1.03 -0.02 -5.64
N LEU A 197 2.21 -0.34 -6.17
CA LEU A 197 2.94 -1.57 -5.92
C LEU A 197 4.04 -1.29 -4.90
N HIS A 198 4.13 -2.11 -3.87
CA HIS A 198 5.08 -1.97 -2.77
C HIS A 198 5.90 -3.25 -2.65
N LEU A 199 7.21 -3.12 -2.77
CA LEU A 199 8.15 -4.18 -2.44
C LEU A 199 8.76 -3.88 -1.07
N TYR A 200 8.47 -4.73 -0.08
CA TYR A 200 9.11 -4.68 1.23
C TYR A 200 10.17 -5.78 1.34
N THR A 201 11.37 -5.44 1.76
CA THR A 201 12.45 -6.41 2.00
C THR A 201 13.40 -5.94 3.09
N PRO A 202 13.60 -6.72 4.16
CA PRO A 202 12.90 -7.97 4.48
C PRO A 202 11.44 -7.69 4.88
N PRO A 203 10.54 -8.70 4.96
CA PRO A 203 9.12 -8.49 5.28
C PRO A 203 8.90 -8.28 6.80
N HIS A 204 9.75 -7.48 7.46
CA HIS A 204 9.75 -7.30 8.91
C HIS A 204 8.40 -6.84 9.45
N ALA A 205 7.73 -5.89 8.80
CA ALA A 205 6.40 -5.43 9.23
C ALA A 205 5.34 -6.55 9.26
N ALA A 206 5.49 -7.59 8.43
CA ALA A 206 4.60 -8.75 8.43
C ALA A 206 4.98 -9.79 9.51
N HIS A 207 6.23 -9.83 9.97
CA HIS A 207 6.73 -10.82 10.94
C HIS A 207 6.86 -10.28 12.37
N TYR A 208 7.26 -9.03 12.53
CA TYR A 208 7.63 -8.38 13.80
C TYR A 208 6.77 -7.15 14.11
N GLY A 209 5.95 -6.70 13.15
CA GLY A 209 5.15 -5.50 13.31
C GLY A 209 5.92 -4.22 12.99
N PHE A 210 5.23 -3.08 13.11
CA PHE A 210 5.72 -1.75 12.76
C PHE A 210 5.06 -0.71 13.65
N ASN A 211 5.55 0.53 13.67
CA ASN A 211 4.96 1.61 14.46
C ASN A 211 4.16 2.56 13.59
N ILE A 212 3.02 2.99 14.12
CA ILE A 212 2.32 4.18 13.66
C ILE A 212 2.55 5.33 14.64
N PHE A 213 2.61 6.55 14.13
CA PHE A 213 2.88 7.74 14.92
C PHE A 213 1.67 8.67 14.91
N ASP A 214 1.27 9.14 16.09
CA ASP A 214 0.23 10.15 16.21
C ASP A 214 0.71 11.50 15.65
N GLU A 215 -0.06 12.10 14.75
CA GLU A 215 0.34 13.32 14.03
C GLU A 215 0.52 14.54 14.94
N LYS A 216 -0.15 14.57 16.10
CA LYS A 216 -0.14 15.72 17.01
C LYS A 216 0.92 15.59 18.08
N THR A 217 1.22 14.37 18.51
CA THR A 217 2.05 14.11 19.69
C THR A 217 3.35 13.39 19.36
N GLY A 218 3.46 12.79 18.17
CA GLY A 218 4.58 11.94 17.78
C GLY A 218 4.63 10.61 18.52
N LYS A 219 3.64 10.31 19.37
CA LYS A 219 3.63 9.10 20.18
C LYS A 219 3.52 7.86 19.27
N PRO A 220 4.45 6.89 19.36
CA PRO A 220 4.35 5.67 18.60
C PRO A 220 3.33 4.71 19.22
N THR A 221 2.63 3.97 18.37
CA THR A 221 1.83 2.79 18.72
C THR A 221 2.33 1.62 17.88
N HIS A 222 2.82 0.58 18.55
CA HIS A 222 3.31 -0.61 17.87
C HIS A 222 2.14 -1.49 17.42
N ILE A 223 2.16 -1.87 16.15
CA ILE A 223 1.18 -2.75 15.52
C ILE A 223 1.86 -4.09 15.25
N GLN A 224 1.39 -5.15 15.92
CA GLN A 224 2.07 -6.46 15.92
C GLN A 224 2.21 -7.10 14.54
N GLN A 225 1.23 -6.89 13.65
CA GLN A 225 1.27 -7.49 12.32
C GLN A 225 0.40 -6.71 11.33
N ALA A 226 0.97 -6.49 10.14
CA ALA A 226 0.21 -6.02 8.99
C ALA A 226 -0.57 -7.18 8.33
N GLY A 227 -1.90 -7.11 8.33
CA GLY A 227 -2.74 -8.06 7.63
C GLY A 227 -2.90 -7.77 6.13
N PHE A 228 -3.31 -8.78 5.37
CA PHE A 228 -3.69 -8.66 3.96
C PHE A 228 -5.22 -8.67 3.80
N PHE A 229 -5.71 -8.00 2.76
CA PHE A 229 -7.10 -8.06 2.32
C PHE A 229 -7.35 -9.22 1.36
N SER A 230 -6.39 -9.45 0.46
CA SER A 230 -6.36 -10.62 -0.42
C SER A 230 -4.97 -11.26 -0.43
N ASP A 231 -4.93 -12.54 -0.77
CA ASP A 231 -3.71 -13.33 -0.98
C ASP A 231 -3.72 -13.90 -2.42
N ARG A 232 -2.74 -13.49 -3.23
CA ARG A 232 -2.48 -13.99 -4.59
C ARG A 232 -3.74 -14.10 -5.47
N GLY A 233 -4.56 -13.06 -5.45
CA GLY A 233 -5.78 -13.01 -6.26
C GLY A 233 -7.05 -13.51 -5.55
N THR A 234 -6.99 -13.86 -4.26
CA THR A 234 -8.14 -14.37 -3.49
C THR A 234 -8.39 -13.55 -2.24
N VAL A 235 -9.61 -13.02 -2.06
CA VAL A 235 -9.99 -12.26 -0.85
C VAL A 235 -9.97 -13.16 0.38
N ILE A 236 -9.44 -12.65 1.49
CA ILE A 236 -9.35 -13.38 2.76
C ILE A 236 -10.63 -13.13 3.57
N GLU A 237 -11.48 -14.15 3.76
CA GLU A 237 -12.76 -14.03 4.47
C GLU A 237 -12.64 -13.62 5.95
N LYS A 238 -11.50 -13.93 6.58
CA LYS A 238 -11.19 -13.55 7.97
C LYS A 238 -9.74 -13.11 8.07
N CYS A 239 -9.50 -11.81 7.99
CA CYS A 239 -8.18 -11.29 8.31
C CYS A 239 -7.92 -11.52 9.81
N LYS A 240 -6.89 -12.29 10.14
CA LYS A 240 -6.49 -12.57 11.53
C LYS A 240 -5.84 -11.37 12.23
N PHE A 241 -5.58 -10.30 11.48
CA PHE A 241 -4.82 -9.12 11.91
C PHE A 241 -5.59 -7.84 11.60
N GLY A 242 -5.20 -6.73 12.23
CA GLY A 242 -5.94 -5.47 12.18
C GLY A 242 -6.21 -4.99 10.74
N SER A 243 -7.42 -4.48 10.52
CA SER A 243 -7.79 -3.74 9.32
C SER A 243 -7.37 -2.27 9.43
N PHE A 244 -6.60 -1.78 8.46
CA PHE A 244 -6.32 -0.34 8.28
C PHE A 244 -7.30 0.30 7.28
#